data_AF-A0A359LZN6-F1
#
_entry.id   AF-A0A359LZN6-F1
#
_cell.length_a   1.000
_cell.length_b   1.000
_cell.length_c   1.000
_cell.angle_alpha   90.00
_cell.angle_beta   90.00
_cell.angle_gamma   90.00
#
_symmetry.space_group_name_H-M   'P 1'
#
loop_
_entity.id
_entity.type
_entity.pdbx_description
1 polymer ?
#
loop_
_entity_poly.entity_id
_entity_poly.type
_entity_poly.pdbx_seq_one_letter_code
_entity_poly.pdbx_strand_id
1 'polypeptide(L)' 'DMGSIVFEQREGWRNSLELYRFRRGLLRAERVIAVSEATRRDVEQVIGVPPARIRQIYSAPDPRFAA' A
#
# COMPACT_ATOMS: atom_id res chain seq x y z
N ASP A 1 0.26 5.83 5.35
CA ASP A 1 0.98 4.80 4.56
C ASP A 1 0.23 3.48 4.74
N MET A 2 0.46 2.46 3.91
CA MET A 2 -0.23 1.16 4.06
C MET A 2 0.04 0.53 5.42
N GLY A 3 1.29 0.60 5.91
CA GLY A 3 1.68 -0.04 7.15
C GLY A 3 0.94 0.54 8.36
N SER A 4 0.81 1.86 8.41
CA SER A 4 0.09 2.54 9.50
C SER A 4 -1.41 2.23 9.48
N ILE A 5 -2.02 2.12 8.30
CA ILE A 5 -3.48 1.93 8.17
C ILE A 5 -3.88 0.46 8.43
N VAL A 6 -3.04 -0.50 8.02
CA VAL A 6 -3.33 -1.94 8.13
C VAL A 6 -2.86 -2.51 9.47
N PHE A 7 -1.74 -2.03 10.02
CA PHE A 7 -1.10 -2.63 11.20
C PHE A 7 -1.15 -1.79 12.48
N GLU A 8 -1.43 -0.47 12.44
CA GLU A 8 -1.71 0.24 13.70
C GLU A 8 -3.12 -0.11 14.18
N GLN A 9 -3.22 -0.83 15.30
CA GLN A 9 -4.46 -1.05 16.03
C GLN A 9 -4.96 0.25 16.68
N ARG A 10 -5.40 1.19 15.85
CA ARG A 10 -6.08 2.42 16.29
C ARG A 10 -7.58 2.18 16.28
N GLU A 11 -8.17 2.04 17.45
CA GLU A 11 -9.63 1.97 17.59
C GLU A 11 -10.26 3.36 17.36
N GLY A 12 -11.38 3.38 16.62
CA GLY A 12 -12.18 4.58 16.40
C GLY A 12 -12.52 4.89 14.94
N TRP A 13 -13.56 5.69 14.74
CA TRP A 13 -14.14 6.02 13.44
C TRP A 13 -13.16 6.68 12.45
N ARG A 14 -12.13 7.38 12.96
CA ARG A 14 -11.10 8.03 12.13
C ARG A 14 -10.27 7.02 11.37
N ASN A 15 -9.87 5.91 12.01
CA ASN A 15 -9.11 4.84 11.36
C ASN A 15 -9.95 4.15 10.28
N SER A 16 -11.23 3.87 10.57
CA SER A 16 -12.16 3.31 9.59
C SER A 16 -12.33 4.21 8.36
N LEU A 17 -12.39 5.53 8.57
CA LEU A 17 -12.51 6.49 7.47
C LEU A 17 -11.22 6.58 6.63
N GLU A 18 -10.06 6.52 7.28
CA GLU A 18 -8.76 6.51 6.60
C GLU A 18 -8.59 5.24 5.76
N LEU A 19 -8.86 4.06 6.33
CA LEU A 19 -8.86 2.78 5.63
C LEU A 19 -9.84 2.77 4.45
N TYR A 20 -11.06 3.29 4.65
CA TYR A 20 -12.05 3.40 3.58
C TYR A 20 -11.54 4.25 2.41
N ARG A 21 -11.00 5.44 2.70
CA ARG A 21 -10.45 6.36 1.68
C ARG A 21 -9.26 5.74 0.96
N PHE A 22 -8.37 5.11 1.70
CA PHE A 22 -7.18 4.45 1.17
C PHE A 22 -7.55 3.31 0.23
N ARG A 23 -8.41 2.39 0.68
CA ARG A 23 -8.92 1.27 -0.12
C ARG A 23 -9.65 1.77 -1.37
N ARG A 24 -10.50 2.78 -1.24
CA ARG A 24 -11.21 3.37 -2.38
C ARG A 24 -10.24 3.96 -3.40
N GLY A 25 -9.17 4.62 -2.97
CA GLY A 25 -8.13 5.15 -3.84
C GLY A 25 -7.43 4.04 -4.62
N LEU A 26 -6.96 3.00 -3.93
CA LEU A 26 -6.26 1.88 -4.54
C LEU A 26 -7.12 1.11 -5.55
N LEU A 27 -8.40 0.86 -5.24
CA LEU A 27 -9.30 0.13 -6.14
C LEU A 27 -9.67 0.93 -7.40
N ARG A 28 -9.60 2.27 -7.35
CA ARG A 28 -9.88 3.15 -8.48
C ARG A 28 -8.65 3.49 -9.31
N ALA A 29 -7.45 3.26 -8.77
CA ALA A 29 -6.22 3.50 -9.50
C ALA A 29 -6.13 2.62 -10.75
N GLU A 30 -5.68 3.21 -11.85
CA GLU A 30 -5.39 2.45 -13.08
C GLU A 30 -4.20 1.50 -12.86
N ARG A 31 -3.20 1.96 -12.12
CA ARG A 31 -2.01 1.22 -11.73
C ARG A 31 -1.64 1.49 -10.27
N VAL A 32 -1.15 0.47 -9.58
CA VAL A 32 -0.60 0.57 -8.22
C VAL A 32 0.85 0.14 -8.25
N ILE A 33 1.75 0.98 -7.70
CA ILE A 33 3.17 0.65 -7.58
C ILE A 33 3.42 0.05 -6.20
N ALA A 34 3.96 -1.17 -6.16
CA ALA A 34 4.39 -1.83 -4.93
C ALA A 34 5.91 -1.78 -4.82
N VAL A 35 6.43 -1.28 -3.69
CA VAL A 35 7.88 -1.09 -3.49
C VAL A 35 8.64 -2.35 -3.08
N SER A 36 7.91 -3.40 -2.72
CA SER A 36 8.45 -4.68 -2.30
C SER A 36 7.46 -5.79 -2.61
N GLU A 37 7.90 -7.05 -2.53
CA GLU A 37 7.01 -8.19 -2.70
C GLU A 37 6.03 -8.35 -1.53
N ALA A 38 6.43 -7.93 -0.32
CA ALA A 38 5.52 -7.89 0.83
C ALA A 38 4.37 -6.92 0.55
N THR A 39 4.68 -5.68 0.16
CA THR A 39 3.67 -4.68 -0.20
C THR A 39 2.80 -5.14 -1.38
N ARG A 40 3.37 -5.84 -2.37
CA ARG A 40 2.58 -6.41 -3.49
C ARG A 40 1.53 -7.38 -2.97
N ARG A 41 1.94 -8.35 -2.15
CA ARG A 41 1.05 -9.35 -1.55
C ARG A 41 -0.01 -8.71 -0.68
N ASP A 42 0.35 -7.71 0.13
CA ASP A 42 -0.62 -7.04 1.01
C ASP A 42 -1.67 -6.27 0.19
N VAL A 43 -1.24 -5.56 -0.86
CA VAL A 43 -2.16 -4.81 -1.75
C VAL A 43 -3.12 -5.77 -2.48
N GLU A 44 -2.63 -6.95 -2.86
CA GLU A 44 -3.45 -7.99 -3.48
C GLU A 44 -4.42 -8.64 -2.47
N GLN A 45 -3.92 -9.14 -1.35
CA GLN A 45 -4.67 -10.01 -0.43
C GLN A 45 -5.51 -9.24 0.59
N VAL A 46 -5.01 -8.10 1.09
CA VAL A 46 -5.71 -7.32 2.14
C VAL A 46 -6.65 -6.30 1.51
N ILE A 47 -6.21 -5.61 0.46
CA ILE A 47 -7.01 -4.54 -0.16
C ILE A 47 -7.90 -5.08 -1.29
N GLY A 48 -7.43 -6.09 -2.02
CA GLY A 48 -8.14 -6.72 -3.14
C GLY A 48 -7.88 -6.06 -4.49
N VAL A 49 -6.72 -5.42 -4.69
CA VAL A 49 -6.39 -4.85 -6.00
C VAL A 49 -6.07 -5.98 -6.99
N PRO A 50 -6.64 -5.98 -8.21
CA PRO A 50 -6.34 -7.01 -9.21
C PRO A 50 -4.84 -7.07 -9.56
N PRO A 51 -4.20 -8.25 -9.59
CA PRO A 51 -2.77 -8.38 -9.85
C PRO A 51 -2.30 -7.72 -11.14
N ALA A 52 -3.14 -7.75 -12.19
CA ALA A 52 -2.86 -7.13 -13.48
C ALA A 52 -2.65 -5.60 -13.41
N ARG A 53 -3.14 -4.94 -12.35
CA ARG A 53 -2.96 -3.49 -12.10
C ARG A 53 -1.78 -3.17 -11.20
N ILE A 54 -1.16 -4.18 -10.57
CA ILE A 54 -0.05 -3.98 -9.64
C ILE A 54 1.28 -4.08 -10.40
N ARG A 55 2.16 -3.10 -10.22
CA ARG A 55 3.53 -3.11 -10.75
C ARG A 55 4.51 -3.02 -9.59
N GLN A 56 5.36 -4.02 -9.44
CA GLN A 56 6.41 -3.99 -8.43
C GLN A 56 7.64 -3.25 -8.94
N ILE A 57 8.11 -2.26 -8.18
CA ILE A 57 9.32 -1.48 -8.46
C ILE A 57 10.08 -1.35 -7.14
N TYR A 58 11.22 -2.02 -7.00
CA TYR A 58 12.02 -1.92 -5.78
C TYR A 58 12.53 -0.50 -5.57
N SER A 59 12.32 0.04 -4.37
CA SER A 59 12.92 1.32 -3.98
C SER A 59 14.44 1.18 -3.94
N ALA A 60 15.15 2.12 -4.55
CA ALA A 60 16.59 2.24 -4.43
C ALA A 60 16.93 3.25 -3.33
N PRO A 61 17.93 2.96 -2.46
CA PRO A 61 18.45 3.96 -1.55
C PRO A 61 19.06 5.12 -2.36
N ASP A 62 18.93 6.33 -1.83
CA ASP A 62 19.59 7.48 -2.43
C ASP A 62 21.12 7.27 -2.35
N PRO A 63 21.85 7.37 -3.49
CA PRO A 63 23.27 7.08 -3.54
C PRO A 63 24.10 7.94 -2.57
N ARG A 64 23.59 9.10 -2.15
CA ARG A 64 24.25 9.96 -1.14
C ARG A 64 24.34 9.32 0.26
N PHE A 65 23.57 8.26 0.50
CA PHE A 65 23.48 7.55 1.79
C PHE A 65 23.93 6.08 1.71
N ALA A 66 24.43 5.63 0.54
CA ALA A 66 25.00 4.29 0.36
C ALA A 66 26.51 4.33 0.64
N ALA A 67 26.87 4.52 1.92
CA ALA A 67 28.25 4.47 2.41
C ALA A 67 28.62 3.05 2.87
#